data_AF-A0A2G5C6F0-F1
#
_entry.id   AF-A0A2G5C6F0-F1
#
_cell.length_a   1.000
_cell.length_b   1.000
_cell.length_c   1.000
_cell.angle_alpha   90.00
_cell.angle_beta   90.00
_cell.angle_gamma   90.00
#
_symmetry.space_group_name_H-M   'P 1'
#
loop_
_entity.id
_entity.type
_entity.pdbx_description
1 polymer ?
#
loop_
_entity_poly.entity_id
_entity_poly.type
_entity_poly.pdbx_seq_one_letter_code
_entity_poly.pdbx_strand_id
1 'polypeptide(L)'
;MIHKREKTMRAGEAPTSDLLGLLMESNFKEIKEGGNSKVGITIDEVIEECKLFYFAGQETTATLLAWTMVALSMHQDWQQKAREEVIQVFRRNKPEYDGLNKLKVVTMILNEVLRLYPPAYIRMRETYKKVKLGGVILPPGVQLTLAMLLIHHNRELWGEDAEEFNP
;
A
#
# COMPACT_ATOMS: atom_id res chain seq x y z
N MET A 1 21.39 8.03 9.07
CA MET A 1 21.37 7.08 7.94
C MET A 1 21.47 7.79 6.59
N ILE A 2 20.57 8.72 6.27
CA ILE A 2 20.52 9.44 4.98
C ILE A 2 21.81 10.26 4.71
N HIS A 3 22.25 11.07 5.67
CA HIS A 3 23.52 11.83 5.56
C HIS A 3 24.75 10.94 5.38
N LYS A 4 24.72 9.70 5.91
CA LYS A 4 25.81 8.73 5.68
C LYS A 4 25.81 8.30 4.22
N ARG A 5 24.64 7.94 3.68
CA ARG A 5 24.47 7.54 2.26
C ARG A 5 24.82 8.66 1.28
N GLU A 6 24.46 9.89 1.60
CA GLU A 6 24.82 11.05 0.78
C GLU A 6 26.34 11.18 0.64
N LYS A 7 27.09 11.01 1.75
CA LYS A 7 28.55 11.00 1.72
C LYS A 7 29.10 9.85 0.88
N THR A 8 28.52 8.65 1.01
CA THR A 8 28.89 7.46 0.23
C THR A 8 28.72 7.68 -1.27
N MET A 9 27.59 8.26 -1.68
CA MET A 9 27.30 8.55 -3.09
C MET A 9 28.19 9.67 -3.66
N ARG A 10 28.48 10.71 -2.86
CA ARG A 10 29.44 11.77 -3.26
C ARG A 10 30.87 11.24 -3.41
N ALA A 11 31.24 10.20 -2.64
CA ALA A 11 32.52 9.52 -2.74
C ALA A 11 32.62 8.58 -3.97
N GLY A 12 31.57 8.46 -4.78
CA GLY A 12 31.56 7.63 -5.99
C GLY A 12 31.35 6.13 -5.73
N GLU A 13 30.98 5.76 -4.50
CA GLU A 13 30.63 4.38 -4.17
C GLU A 13 29.25 4.01 -4.74
N ALA A 14 29.09 2.75 -5.15
CA ALA A 14 27.85 2.27 -5.76
C ALA A 14 26.67 2.43 -4.77
N PRO A 15 25.53 2.98 -5.22
CA PRO A 15 24.35 3.10 -4.37
C PRO A 15 23.86 1.72 -3.93
N THR A 16 23.26 1.67 -2.74
CA THR A 16 22.60 0.47 -2.24
C THR A 16 21.32 0.24 -3.06
N SER A 17 21.08 -1.00 -3.49
CA SER A 17 19.90 -1.37 -4.31
C SER A 17 18.64 -1.50 -3.44
N ASP A 18 18.25 -0.41 -2.80
CA ASP A 18 17.00 -0.29 -2.06
C ASP A 18 16.29 1.02 -2.41
N LEU A 19 15.06 1.19 -1.94
CA LEU A 19 14.20 2.32 -2.31
C LEU A 19 14.85 3.69 -2.06
N LEU A 20 15.55 3.87 -0.94
CA LEU A 20 16.23 5.13 -0.63
C LEU A 20 17.45 5.32 -1.54
N GLY A 21 18.21 4.26 -1.83
CA GLY A 21 19.31 4.34 -2.80
C GLY A 21 18.82 4.74 -4.20
N LEU A 22 17.72 4.13 -4.66
CA LEU A 22 17.09 4.45 -5.95
C LEU A 22 16.56 5.90 -5.99
N LEU A 23 15.88 6.36 -4.93
CA LEU A 23 15.40 7.73 -4.82
C LEU A 23 16.56 8.74 -4.91
N MET A 24 17.63 8.51 -4.14
CA MET A 24 18.80 9.37 -4.16
C MET A 24 19.50 9.34 -5.52
N GLU A 25 19.66 8.17 -6.13
CA GLU A 25 20.31 8.04 -7.44
C GLU A 25 19.53 8.78 -8.53
N SER A 26 18.20 8.59 -8.57
CA SER A 26 17.33 9.31 -9.49
C SER A 26 17.43 10.81 -9.30
N ASN A 27 17.39 11.29 -8.05
CA ASN A 27 17.51 12.71 -7.73
C ASN A 27 18.88 13.29 -8.16
N PHE A 28 19.97 12.56 -7.93
CA PHE A 28 21.31 12.98 -8.35
C PHE A 28 21.46 13.06 -9.87
N LYS A 29 20.84 12.14 -10.62
CA LYS A 29 20.82 12.18 -12.09
C LYS A 29 20.05 13.40 -12.58
N GLU A 30 18.86 13.65 -12.03
CA GLU A 30 18.01 14.80 -12.38
C GLU A 30 18.73 16.14 -12.16
N ILE A 31 19.44 16.30 -11.04
CA ILE A 31 20.22 17.51 -10.74
C ILE A 31 21.40 17.70 -11.71
N LYS A 32 22.07 16.61 -12.11
CA LYS A 32 23.20 16.66 -13.05
C LYS A 32 22.75 16.97 -14.48
N GLU A 33 21.65 16.39 -14.93
CA GLU A 33 21.13 16.55 -16.30
C GLU A 33 20.39 17.88 -16.48
N GLY A 34 19.70 18.37 -15.46
CA GLY A 34 18.92 19.62 -15.51
C GLY A 34 19.75 20.92 -15.48
N GLY A 35 21.06 20.85 -15.25
CA GLY A 35 21.98 22.01 -15.27
C GLY A 35 21.71 23.11 -14.22
N ASN A 36 20.69 22.94 -13.37
CA ASN A 36 20.25 23.92 -12.39
C ASN A 36 19.72 23.21 -11.13
N SER A 37 20.09 23.70 -9.95
CA SER A 37 19.77 23.07 -8.65
C SER A 37 18.28 23.10 -8.24
N LYS A 38 17.40 23.60 -9.12
CA LYS A 38 15.95 23.74 -8.88
C LYS A 38 15.12 22.54 -9.36
N VAL A 39 15.74 21.55 -10.03
CA VAL A 39 15.02 20.42 -10.64
C VAL A 39 14.99 19.17 -9.74
N GLY A 40 15.87 19.09 -8.74
CA GLY A 40 15.90 17.98 -7.78
C GLY A 40 15.27 18.32 -6.43
N ILE A 41 14.96 17.27 -5.66
CA ILE A 41 14.52 17.38 -4.26
C ILE A 41 15.72 17.56 -3.32
N THR A 42 15.54 18.35 -2.28
CA THR A 42 16.51 18.60 -1.21
C THR A 42 16.68 17.37 -0.31
N ILE A 43 17.76 17.33 0.48
CA ILE A 43 17.95 16.27 1.47
C ILE A 43 16.84 16.27 2.54
N ASP A 44 16.31 17.43 2.89
CA ASP A 44 15.18 17.52 3.82
C ASP A 44 13.91 16.92 3.22
N GLU A 45 13.62 17.18 1.94
CA GLU A 45 12.52 16.53 1.22
C GLU A 45 12.73 15.01 1.11
N VAL A 46 13.96 14.52 0.87
CA VAL A 46 14.28 13.09 0.92
C VAL A 46 14.00 12.49 2.31
N ILE A 47 14.32 13.22 3.38
CA ILE A 47 14.02 12.79 4.76
C ILE A 47 12.51 12.71 4.98
N GLU A 48 11.74 13.70 4.52
CA GLU A 48 10.28 13.68 4.64
C GLU A 48 9.65 12.54 3.85
N GLU A 49 10.10 12.30 2.61
CA GLU A 49 9.65 11.15 1.82
C GLU A 49 9.98 9.82 2.51
N CYS A 50 11.18 9.67 3.10
CA CYS A 50 11.53 8.49 3.90
C CYS A 50 10.60 8.27 5.09
N LYS A 51 10.25 9.34 5.81
CA LYS A 51 9.30 9.25 6.93
C LYS A 51 7.92 8.79 6.44
N LEU A 52 7.48 9.32 5.31
CA LEU A 52 6.22 8.93 4.69
C LEU A 52 6.21 7.45 4.31
N PHE A 53 7.25 6.95 3.62
CA PHE A 53 7.36 5.53 3.28
C PHE A 53 7.38 4.63 4.51
N TYR A 54 8.09 5.02 5.56
CA TYR A 54 8.15 4.27 6.80
C TYR A 54 6.77 4.15 7.45
N PHE A 55 6.06 5.28 7.60
CA PHE A 55 4.73 5.29 8.21
C PHE A 55 3.71 4.55 7.35
N ALA A 56 3.59 4.93 6.08
CA ALA A 56 2.60 4.37 5.16
C ALA A 56 2.83 2.88 4.91
N GLY A 57 4.09 2.44 4.80
CA GLY A 57 4.44 1.04 4.56
C GLY A 57 4.28 0.13 5.79
N GLN A 58 4.47 0.66 6.99
CA GLN A 58 4.42 -0.14 8.22
C GLN A 58 3.05 -0.17 8.86
N GLU A 59 2.44 0.99 9.11
CA GLU A 59 1.19 1.06 9.88
C GLU A 59 0.09 0.27 9.15
N THR A 60 -0.12 0.58 7.87
CA THR A 60 -1.26 0.03 7.13
C THR A 60 -1.17 -1.49 7.01
N THR A 61 0.04 -2.01 6.75
CA THR A 61 0.30 -3.44 6.69
C THR A 61 0.13 -4.11 8.06
N ALA A 62 0.59 -3.47 9.14
CA ALA A 62 0.42 -4.01 10.50
C ALA A 62 -1.06 -4.11 10.88
N THR A 63 -1.85 -3.08 10.55
CA THR A 63 -3.30 -3.07 10.79
C THR A 63 -4.03 -4.14 9.97
N LEU A 64 -3.67 -4.32 8.69
CA LEU A 64 -4.20 -5.43 7.87
C LEU A 64 -3.90 -6.80 8.50
N LEU A 65 -2.65 -7.04 8.92
CA LEU A 65 -2.27 -8.31 9.54
C LEU A 65 -2.98 -8.53 10.88
N ALA A 66 -3.13 -7.49 11.69
CA ALA A 66 -3.87 -7.56 12.96
C ALA A 66 -5.33 -7.98 12.73
N TRP A 67 -6.04 -7.33 11.81
CA TRP A 67 -7.41 -7.70 11.47
C TRP A 67 -7.52 -9.09 10.83
N THR A 68 -6.52 -9.50 10.06
CA THR A 68 -6.43 -10.86 9.51
C THR A 68 -6.34 -11.90 10.63
N MET A 69 -5.53 -11.65 11.66
CA MET A 69 -5.46 -12.55 12.81
C MET A 69 -6.77 -12.60 13.60
N VAL A 70 -7.45 -11.46 13.76
CA VAL A 70 -8.77 -11.40 14.39
C VAL A 70 -9.80 -12.22 13.59
N ALA A 71 -9.92 -11.97 12.28
CA ALA A 71 -10.84 -12.71 11.41
C ALA A 71 -10.57 -14.22 11.46
N LEU A 72 -9.32 -14.65 11.29
CA LEU A 72 -8.97 -16.08 11.34
C LEU A 72 -9.21 -16.71 12.72
N SER A 73 -9.15 -15.94 13.81
CA SER A 73 -9.51 -16.46 15.13
C SER A 73 -11.00 -16.77 15.27
N MET A 74 -11.84 -16.03 14.55
CA MET A 74 -13.30 -16.21 14.52
C MET A 74 -13.75 -17.23 13.45
N HIS A 75 -12.96 -17.41 12.40
CA HIS A 75 -13.25 -18.28 11.25
C HIS A 75 -12.22 -19.41 11.11
N GLN A 76 -12.33 -20.40 12.00
CA GLN A 76 -11.38 -21.52 12.12
C GLN A 76 -11.30 -22.40 10.85
N ASP A 77 -12.39 -22.48 10.08
CA ASP A 77 -12.42 -23.19 8.81
C ASP A 77 -11.50 -22.53 7.77
N TRP A 78 -11.53 -21.20 7.66
CA TRP A 78 -10.63 -20.44 6.80
C TRP A 78 -9.19 -20.46 7.28
N GLN A 79 -8.98 -20.44 8.61
CA GLN A 79 -7.64 -20.61 9.17
C GLN A 79 -7.04 -21.97 8.79
N GLN A 80 -7.82 -23.04 8.88
CA GLN A 80 -7.38 -24.38 8.51
C GLN A 80 -7.08 -24.48 7.01
N LYS A 81 -7.94 -23.96 6.13
CA LYS A 81 -7.72 -23.92 4.67
C LYS A 81 -6.42 -23.17 4.32
N ALA A 82 -6.19 -22.01 4.94
CA ALA A 82 -4.96 -21.23 4.72
C ALA A 82 -3.71 -22.00 5.16
N ARG A 83 -3.78 -22.68 6.32
CA ARG A 83 -2.68 -23.50 6.84
C ARG A 83 -2.38 -24.68 5.91
N GLU A 84 -3.39 -25.36 5.41
CA GLU A 84 -3.25 -26.47 4.47
C GLU A 84 -2.62 -26.01 3.15
N GLU A 85 -3.07 -24.88 2.60
CA GLU A 85 -2.51 -24.29 1.39
C GLU A 85 -1.01 -23.97 1.56
N VAL A 86 -0.65 -23.29 2.65
CA VAL A 86 0.75 -22.92 2.94
C VAL A 86 1.63 -24.17 3.07
N ILE A 87 1.15 -25.22 3.75
CA ILE A 87 1.88 -26.49 3.88
C ILE A 87 1.99 -27.20 2.53
N GLN A 88 0.95 -27.17 1.70
CA GLN A 88 0.98 -27.79 0.38
C GLN A 88 2.00 -27.11 -0.54
N VAL A 89 2.03 -25.77 -0.54
CA VAL A 89 2.89 -24.98 -1.42
C VAL A 89 4.35 -24.99 -0.96
N PHE A 90 4.61 -24.81 0.33
CA PHE A 90 5.97 -24.64 0.86
C PHE A 90 6.50 -25.81 1.65
N ARG A 91 5.65 -26.76 2.08
CA ARG A 91 6.02 -27.87 2.96
C ARG A 91 6.67 -27.37 4.25
N ARG A 92 7.96 -27.68 4.44
CA ARG A 92 8.79 -27.20 5.55
C ARG A 92 9.89 -26.24 5.08
N ASN A 93 9.84 -25.82 3.81
CA ASN A 93 10.82 -24.92 3.23
C ASN A 93 10.46 -23.47 3.55
N LYS A 94 11.46 -22.60 3.48
CA LYS A 94 11.24 -21.16 3.57
C LYS A 94 10.39 -20.70 2.38
N PRO A 95 9.43 -19.77 2.57
CA PRO A 95 8.70 -19.20 1.46
C PRO A 95 9.62 -18.54 0.42
N GLU A 96 9.42 -18.90 -0.84
CA GLU A 96 10.10 -18.32 -2.00
C GLU A 96 9.10 -17.54 -2.85
N TYR A 97 9.60 -16.57 -3.61
CA TYR A 97 8.78 -15.64 -4.40
C TYR A 97 7.77 -16.36 -5.31
N ASP A 98 8.22 -17.37 -6.06
CA ASP A 98 7.37 -18.11 -6.99
C ASP A 98 6.25 -18.90 -6.29
N GLY A 99 6.43 -19.24 -5.01
CA GLY A 99 5.41 -19.91 -4.22
C GLY A 99 4.34 -18.95 -3.71
N LEU A 100 4.66 -17.66 -3.49
CA LEU A 100 3.69 -16.70 -2.96
C LEU A 100 2.49 -16.52 -3.90
N ASN A 101 2.72 -16.52 -5.21
CA ASN A 101 1.66 -16.43 -6.23
C ASN A 101 0.72 -17.65 -6.26
N LYS A 102 1.08 -18.74 -5.57
CA LYS A 102 0.26 -19.95 -5.48
C LYS A 102 -0.66 -19.95 -4.25
N LEU A 103 -0.50 -18.99 -3.34
CA LEU A 103 -1.32 -18.87 -2.13
C LEU A 103 -2.66 -18.18 -2.42
N LYS A 104 -3.58 -18.87 -3.10
CA LYS A 104 -4.88 -18.33 -3.50
C LYS A 104 -5.79 -18.09 -2.31
N VAL A 105 -5.89 -19.06 -1.39
CA VAL A 105 -6.72 -18.97 -0.18
C VAL A 105 -6.23 -17.84 0.72
N VAL A 106 -4.92 -17.73 0.96
CA VAL A 106 -4.38 -16.62 1.74
C VAL A 106 -4.68 -15.27 1.06
N THR A 107 -4.59 -15.21 -0.28
CA THR A 107 -4.91 -13.99 -1.02
C THR A 107 -6.38 -13.61 -0.91
N MET A 108 -7.30 -14.59 -1.00
CA MET A 108 -8.74 -14.38 -0.79
C MET A 108 -9.00 -13.82 0.61
N ILE A 109 -8.41 -14.41 1.65
CA ILE A 109 -8.52 -13.96 3.05
C ILE A 109 -8.05 -12.52 3.21
N LEU A 110 -6.87 -12.17 2.68
CA LEU A 110 -6.33 -10.82 2.81
C LEU A 110 -7.20 -9.78 2.08
N ASN A 111 -7.73 -10.12 0.91
CA ASN A 111 -8.63 -9.23 0.17
C ASN A 111 -9.96 -9.04 0.90
N GLU A 112 -10.49 -10.10 1.51
CA GLU A 112 -11.74 -10.02 2.27
C GLU A 112 -11.57 -9.21 3.56
N VAL A 113 -10.43 -9.32 4.23
CA VAL A 113 -10.09 -8.42 5.34
C VAL A 113 -9.94 -6.98 4.86
N LEU A 114 -9.34 -6.73 3.70
CA LEU A 114 -9.30 -5.37 3.13
C LEU A 114 -10.70 -4.85 2.73
N ARG A 115 -11.63 -5.74 2.40
CA ARG A 115 -13.03 -5.36 2.13
C ARG A 115 -13.70 -4.88 3.43
N LEU A 116 -13.70 -5.72 4.46
CA LEU A 116 -14.40 -5.45 5.72
C LEU A 116 -13.67 -4.46 6.64
N TYR A 117 -12.35 -4.53 6.70
CA TYR A 117 -11.52 -3.78 7.66
C TYR A 117 -10.35 -3.04 6.98
N PRO A 118 -10.60 -2.17 5.98
CA PRO A 118 -9.55 -1.45 5.28
C PRO A 118 -8.83 -0.45 6.19
N PRO A 119 -7.48 -0.51 6.34
CA PRO A 119 -6.72 0.50 7.09
C PRO A 119 -6.92 1.92 6.53
N ALA A 120 -7.01 2.04 5.21
CA ALA A 120 -7.37 3.28 4.53
C ALA A 120 -8.85 3.23 4.13
N TYR A 121 -9.75 3.83 4.93
CA TYR A 121 -11.20 3.72 4.74
C TYR A 121 -11.83 4.87 3.94
N ILE A 122 -11.15 6.01 3.80
CA ILE A 122 -11.63 7.19 3.07
C ILE A 122 -10.53 7.71 2.13
N ARG A 123 -10.93 8.17 0.93
CA ARG A 123 -10.08 8.98 0.05
C ARG A 123 -10.79 10.28 -0.29
N MET A 124 -10.07 11.40 -0.23
CA MET A 124 -10.61 12.72 -0.56
C MET A 124 -10.04 13.23 -1.88
N ARG A 125 -10.83 14.00 -2.62
CA ARG A 125 -10.44 14.76 -3.81
C ARG A 125 -11.07 16.14 -3.74
N GLU A 126 -10.46 17.10 -4.41
CA GLU A 126 -11.03 18.43 -4.59
C GLU A 126 -11.10 18.75 -6.08
N THR A 127 -12.22 19.35 -6.49
CA THR A 127 -12.41 19.79 -7.87
C THR A 127 -11.64 21.09 -8.12
N TYR A 128 -10.62 21.07 -8.97
CA TYR A 128 -9.86 22.28 -9.31
C TYR A 128 -10.52 23.12 -10.42
N LYS A 129 -11.48 22.53 -11.14
CA LYS A 129 -12.26 23.18 -12.19
C LYS A 129 -13.67 22.59 -12.22
N LYS A 130 -14.56 23.25 -12.97
CA LYS A 130 -15.90 22.72 -13.26
C LYS A 130 -15.79 21.33 -13.89
N VAL A 131 -16.41 20.33 -13.27
CA VAL A 131 -16.39 18.93 -13.74
C VAL A 131 -17.80 18.36 -13.76
N LYS A 132 -18.10 17.52 -14.75
CA LYS A 132 -19.34 16.73 -14.77
C LYS A 132 -19.02 15.35 -14.21
N LEU A 133 -19.69 14.97 -13.12
CA LEU A 133 -19.58 13.65 -12.48
C LEU A 133 -20.96 12.99 -12.49
N GLY A 134 -21.11 11.94 -13.30
CA GLY A 134 -22.43 11.35 -13.57
C GLY A 134 -23.41 12.38 -14.13
N GLY A 135 -24.58 12.50 -13.49
CA GLY A 135 -25.61 13.48 -13.83
C GLY A 135 -25.39 14.90 -13.25
N VAL A 136 -24.37 15.10 -12.42
CA VAL A 136 -24.17 16.34 -11.66
C VAL A 136 -23.00 17.15 -12.21
N ILE A 137 -23.14 18.48 -12.20
CA ILE A 137 -22.08 19.42 -12.56
C ILE A 137 -21.57 20.07 -11.27
N LEU A 138 -20.29 19.90 -10.99
CA LEU A 138 -19.63 20.40 -9.78
C LEU A 138 -18.79 21.64 -10.13
N PRO A 139 -18.92 22.75 -9.39
CA PRO A 139 -18.01 23.89 -9.52
C PRO A 139 -16.62 23.55 -8.94
N PRO A 140 -15.61 24.40 -9.19
CA PRO A 140 -14.33 24.31 -8.48
C PRO A 140 -14.49 24.47 -6.96
N GLY A 141 -13.60 23.85 -6.18
CA GLY A 141 -13.56 23.92 -4.71
C GLY A 141 -14.43 22.89 -3.98
N VAL A 142 -15.15 22.02 -4.69
CA VAL A 142 -15.95 20.95 -4.08
C VAL A 142 -15.06 19.80 -3.64
N GLN A 143 -15.16 19.43 -2.35
CA GLN A 143 -14.56 18.21 -1.79
C GLN A 143 -15.43 16.98 -2.10
N LEU A 144 -14.79 15.94 -2.62
CA LEU A 144 -15.37 14.64 -2.95
C LEU A 144 -14.74 13.58 -2.05
N THR A 145 -15.58 12.93 -1.26
CA THR A 145 -15.17 11.89 -0.31
C THR A 145 -15.59 10.53 -0.82
N LEU A 146 -14.63 9.67 -1.11
CA LEU A 146 -14.84 8.27 -1.41
C LEU A 146 -14.73 7.47 -0.10
N ALA A 147 -15.88 7.12 0.48
CA ALA A 147 -15.95 6.28 1.67
C ALA A 147 -15.86 4.80 1.28
N MET A 148 -14.63 4.29 1.12
CA MET A 148 -14.38 2.92 0.67
C MET A 148 -14.99 1.89 1.62
N LEU A 149 -14.96 2.15 2.93
CA LEU A 149 -15.63 1.29 3.92
C LEU A 149 -17.12 1.11 3.62
N LEU A 150 -17.85 2.20 3.36
CA LEU A 150 -19.29 2.13 3.07
C LEU A 150 -19.57 1.42 1.74
N ILE A 151 -18.72 1.64 0.74
CA ILE A 151 -18.84 0.95 -0.56
C ILE A 151 -18.61 -0.54 -0.41
N HIS A 152 -17.65 -0.95 0.41
CA HIS A 152 -17.31 -2.35 0.65
C HIS A 152 -18.35 -3.13 1.47
N HIS A 153 -19.23 -2.43 2.20
CA HIS A 153 -20.36 -3.02 2.94
C HIS A 153 -21.71 -2.79 2.25
N ASN A 154 -21.72 -2.19 1.05
CA ASN A 154 -22.96 -1.94 0.34
C ASN A 154 -23.56 -3.25 -0.18
N ARG A 155 -24.71 -3.65 0.37
CA ARG A 155 -25.43 -4.87 -0.01
C ARG A 155 -25.90 -4.90 -1.45
N GLU A 156 -26.16 -3.74 -2.07
CA GLU A 156 -26.51 -3.68 -3.49
C GLU A 156 -25.32 -4.08 -4.39
N LEU A 157 -24.08 -3.88 -3.91
CA LEU A 157 -22.86 -4.22 -4.64
C LEU A 157 -22.33 -5.60 -4.27
N TRP A 158 -22.42 -5.99 -3.00
CA TRP A 158 -21.78 -7.18 -2.44
C TRP A 158 -22.74 -8.31 -2.05
N GLY A 159 -24.05 -8.08 -2.07
CA GLY A 159 -25.06 -9.05 -1.64
C GLY A 159 -25.53 -8.86 -0.20
N GLU A 160 -26.52 -9.66 0.22
CA GLU A 160 -27.08 -9.57 1.58
C GLU A 160 -26.09 -9.94 2.69
N ASP A 161 -25.08 -10.74 2.35
CA ASP A 161 -23.97 -11.16 3.21
C ASP A 161 -22.79 -10.19 3.18
N ALA A 162 -22.97 -8.94 2.73
CA ALA A 162 -21.89 -7.94 2.67
C ALA A 162 -21.20 -7.64 4.02
N GLU A 163 -21.82 -7.98 5.15
CA GLU A 163 -21.24 -7.83 6.48
C GLU A 163 -20.48 -9.09 6.94
N GLU A 164 -20.62 -10.21 6.23
CA GLU A 164 -20.01 -11.48 6.58
C GLU A 164 -18.60 -11.59 6.01
N PHE A 165 -17.72 -12.28 6.73
CA PHE A 165 -16.39 -12.64 6.22
C PHE A 165 -16.49 -13.88 5.35
N ASN A 166 -16.41 -13.68 4.03
CA ASN A 166 -16.57 -14.73 3.03
C ASN A 166 -15.50 -14.65 1.93
N PRO A 167 -14.24 -15.02 2.24
CA PRO A 167 -13.14 -15.09 1.27
C PRO A 167 -13.45 -15.93 0.02
#